data_AF-A0A2N0X1U9-F1
#
_entry.id   AF-A0A2N0X1U9-F1
#
_cell.length_a   1.000
_cell.length_b   1.000
_cell.length_c   1.000
_cell.angle_alpha   90.00
_cell.angle_beta   90.00
_cell.angle_gamma   90.00
#
_symmetry.space_group_name_H-M   'P 1'
#
loop_
_entity.id
_entity.type
_entity.pdbx_description
1 polymer ?
#
loop_
_entity_poly.entity_id
_entity_poly.type
_entity_poly.pdbx_seq_one_letter_code
_entity_poly.pdbx_strand_id
1 'polypeptide(L)'
;MQQIKRQRLASLLSELEALLRKENLWQSTRPSEQALASEMPFAIDTLQFPQWLQFIFIEKMTQILQLNLTLPNEMSVAPMASEYFKTASHSNLEIVALITRIDLLMNEKNRC
;
A
#
# COMPACT_ATOMS: atom_id res chain seq x y z
N MET A 1 -12.93 -1.56 18.76
CA MET A 1 -12.13 -0.60 17.96
C MET A 1 -11.37 -1.26 16.81
N GLN A 2 -10.77 -2.45 16.98
CA GLN A 2 -10.03 -3.13 15.90
C GLN A 2 -10.86 -3.45 14.64
N GLN A 3 -12.14 -3.83 14.78
CA GLN A 3 -12.98 -4.16 13.62
C GLN A 3 -13.22 -2.98 12.67
N ILE A 4 -13.42 -1.76 13.22
CA ILE A 4 -13.60 -0.55 12.41
C ILE A 4 -12.32 -0.21 11.65
N LYS A 5 -11.15 -0.35 12.30
CA LYS A 5 -9.84 -0.16 11.66
C LYS A 5 -9.66 -1.11 10.47
N ARG A 6 -10.05 -2.37 10.62
CA ARG A 6 -9.99 -3.38 9.54
C ARG A 6 -10.91 -3.06 8.37
N GLN A 7 -12.15 -2.65 8.64
CA GLN A 7 -13.08 -2.21 7.59
C GLN A 7 -12.56 -1.00 6.83
N ARG A 8 -12.06 0.02 7.55
CA ARG A 8 -11.44 1.20 6.92
C ARG A 8 -10.24 0.82 6.07
N LEU A 9 -9.37 -0.07 6.55
CA LEU A 9 -8.23 -0.55 5.79
C LEU A 9 -8.68 -1.24 4.50
N ALA A 10 -9.69 -2.13 4.56
CA ALA A 10 -10.24 -2.81 3.38
C ALA A 10 -10.78 -1.81 2.32
N SER A 11 -11.51 -0.79 2.76
CA SER A 11 -12.00 0.27 1.87
C SER A 11 -10.84 1.04 1.23
N LEU A 12 -9.85 1.47 2.02
CA LEU A 12 -8.70 2.22 1.52
C LEU A 12 -7.85 1.41 0.52
N LEU A 13 -7.66 0.10 0.76
CA LEU A 13 -6.97 -0.78 -0.18
C LEU A 13 -7.73 -0.91 -1.51
N SER A 14 -9.06 -0.99 -1.45
CA SER A 14 -9.90 -1.07 -2.65
C SER A 14 -9.87 0.24 -3.44
N GLU A 15 -9.89 1.39 -2.75
CA GLU A 15 -9.71 2.71 -3.36
C GLU A 15 -8.32 2.84 -4.01
N LEU A 16 -7.27 2.37 -3.34
CA LEU A 16 -5.90 2.38 -3.86
C LEU A 16 -5.78 1.53 -5.13
N GLU A 17 -6.35 0.32 -5.16
CA GLU A 17 -6.40 -0.51 -6.37
C GLU A 17 -7.11 0.19 -7.52
N ALA A 18 -8.29 0.77 -7.26
CA ALA A 18 -9.06 1.47 -8.28
C ALA A 18 -8.28 2.65 -8.86
N LEU A 19 -7.58 3.40 -8.02
CA LEU A 19 -6.78 4.54 -8.44
C LEU A 19 -5.53 4.12 -9.24
N LEU A 20 -4.83 3.07 -8.80
CA LEU A 20 -3.70 2.51 -9.56
C LEU A 20 -4.13 2.04 -10.96
N ARG A 21 -5.32 1.44 -11.08
CA ARG A 21 -5.90 1.06 -12.38
C ARG A 21 -6.24 2.26 -13.24
N LYS A 22 -6.88 3.28 -12.65
CA LYS A 22 -7.25 4.53 -13.34
C LYS A 22 -6.02 5.24 -13.92
N GLU A 23 -4.91 5.24 -13.18
CA GLU A 23 -3.66 5.87 -13.58
C GLU A 23 -2.76 4.98 -14.47
N ASN A 24 -3.25 3.82 -14.93
CA ASN A 24 -2.49 2.84 -15.71
C ASN A 24 -1.19 2.36 -15.02
N LEU A 25 -1.14 2.43 -13.69
CA LEU A 25 -0.04 1.94 -12.87
C LEU A 25 -0.23 0.48 -12.42
N TRP A 26 -1.45 -0.03 -12.54
CA TRP A 26 -1.78 -1.42 -12.26
C TRP A 26 -1.30 -2.35 -13.39
N GLN A 27 -0.50 -3.35 -13.04
CA GLN A 27 0.04 -4.30 -13.99
C GLN A 27 -0.74 -5.60 -13.99
N SER A 28 -1.08 -6.11 -15.16
CA SER A 28 -1.72 -7.44 -15.28
C SER A 28 -0.71 -8.58 -15.13
N THR A 29 0.55 -8.32 -15.49
CA THR A 29 1.63 -9.32 -15.42
C THR A 29 2.29 -9.26 -14.05
N ARG A 30 2.30 -10.40 -13.34
CA ARG A 30 3.02 -10.54 -12.08
C ARG A 30 4.54 -10.51 -12.32
N PRO A 31 5.33 -9.75 -11.53
CA PRO A 31 6.78 -9.83 -11.55
C PRO A 31 7.28 -11.24 -11.25
N SER A 32 8.55 -11.50 -11.60
CA SER A 32 9.19 -12.78 -11.28
C SER A 32 9.22 -13.02 -9.77
N GLU A 33 9.13 -14.29 -9.35
CA GLU A 33 9.19 -14.66 -7.93
C GLU A 33 10.48 -14.17 -7.27
N GLN A 34 11.58 -14.10 -8.04
CA GLN A 34 12.86 -13.55 -7.60
C GLN A 34 12.77 -12.05 -7.27
N ALA A 35 12.05 -11.27 -8.07
CA ALA A 35 11.83 -9.84 -7.81
C ALA A 35 10.90 -9.62 -6.61
N LEU A 36 9.88 -10.47 -6.44
CA LEU A 36 8.98 -10.42 -5.28
C LEU A 36 9.68 -10.84 -3.98
N ALA A 37 10.73 -11.66 -4.08
CA ALA A 37 11.52 -12.15 -2.95
C ALA A 37 12.66 -11.20 -2.53
N SER A 38 12.70 -9.97 -3.04
CA SER A 38 13.71 -8.99 -2.60
C SER A 38 13.63 -8.72 -1.10
N GLU A 39 14.78 -8.72 -0.44
CA GLU A 39 14.92 -8.41 0.99
C GLU A 39 15.05 -6.90 1.26
N MET A 40 15.25 -6.10 0.21
CA MET A 40 15.39 -4.65 0.32
C MET A 40 14.05 -4.00 0.68
N PRO A 41 14.07 -2.89 1.45
CA PRO A 41 12.85 -2.15 1.76
C PRO A 41 12.18 -1.69 0.46
N PHE A 42 10.89 -1.95 0.34
CA PHE A 42 10.08 -1.66 -0.86
C PHE A 42 10.54 -2.34 -2.15
N ALA A 43 11.43 -3.35 -2.07
CA ALA A 43 12.02 -4.03 -3.23
C ALA A 43 12.56 -3.07 -4.30
N ILE A 44 13.14 -1.94 -3.87
CA ILE A 44 13.58 -0.84 -4.75
C ILE A 44 14.61 -1.24 -5.82
N ASP A 45 15.27 -2.37 -5.61
CA ASP A 45 16.28 -2.95 -6.50
C ASP A 45 15.66 -3.73 -7.67
N THR A 46 14.46 -4.29 -7.48
CA THR A 46 13.84 -5.24 -8.42
C THR A 46 12.47 -4.82 -8.92
N LEU A 47 11.75 -3.96 -8.17
CA LEU A 47 10.38 -3.55 -8.47
C LEU A 47 10.25 -2.04 -8.56
N GLN A 48 9.34 -1.60 -9.42
CA GLN A 48 8.83 -0.24 -9.38
C GLN A 48 7.86 -0.08 -8.20
N PHE A 49 7.80 1.12 -7.62
CA PHE A 49 6.97 1.38 -6.45
C PHE A 49 5.48 0.97 -6.63
N PRO A 50 4.82 1.23 -7.78
CA PRO A 50 3.45 0.74 -8.01
C PRO A 50 3.33 -0.79 -8.07
N GLN A 51 4.36 -1.50 -8.58
CA GLN A 51 4.37 -2.97 -8.58
C GLN A 51 4.49 -3.51 -7.16
N TRP A 52 5.36 -2.90 -6.34
CA TRP A 52 5.46 -3.25 -4.93
C TRP A 52 4.15 -3.01 -4.19
N LEU A 53 3.46 -1.89 -4.45
CA LEU A 53 2.14 -1.60 -3.88
C LEU A 53 1.12 -2.69 -4.24
N GLN A 54 1.04 -3.07 -5.51
CA GLN A 54 0.09 -4.06 -5.99
C GLN A 54 0.39 -5.47 -5.44
N PHE A 55 1.59 -5.99 -5.73
CA PHE A 55 1.89 -7.41 -5.56
C PHE A 55 2.41 -7.78 -4.18
N ILE A 56 2.88 -6.81 -3.39
CA ILE A 56 3.39 -7.07 -2.04
C ILE A 56 2.48 -6.41 -1.02
N PHE A 57 2.26 -5.10 -1.10
CA PHE A 57 1.54 -4.37 -0.07
C PHE A 57 0.05 -4.73 -0.02
N ILE A 58 -0.68 -4.57 -1.13
CA ILE A 58 -2.13 -4.85 -1.21
C ILE A 58 -2.41 -6.33 -0.96
N GLU A 59 -1.66 -7.25 -1.57
CA GLU A 59 -1.79 -8.69 -1.33
C GLU A 59 -1.59 -9.02 0.16
N LYS A 60 -0.52 -8.53 0.78
CA LYS A 60 -0.20 -8.80 2.20
C LYS A 60 -1.26 -8.24 3.15
N MET A 61 -1.72 -7.00 2.96
CA MET A 61 -2.78 -6.44 3.81
C MET A 61 -4.10 -7.18 3.64
N THR A 62 -4.45 -7.55 2.41
CA THR A 62 -5.66 -8.33 2.13
C THR A 62 -5.60 -9.69 2.81
N GLN A 63 -4.46 -10.38 2.79
CA GLN A 63 -4.28 -11.65 3.50
C GLN A 63 -4.42 -11.48 5.02
N ILE A 64 -3.84 -10.44 5.61
CA ILE A 64 -3.99 -10.13 7.05
C ILE A 64 -5.48 -9.90 7.39
N LEU A 65 -6.23 -9.24 6.50
CA LEU A 65 -7.66 -9.01 6.65
C LEU A 65 -8.48 -10.29 6.49
N GLN A 66 -8.15 -11.16 5.54
CA GLN A 66 -8.88 -12.41 5.32
C GLN A 66 -8.62 -13.43 6.43
N LEU A 67 -7.37 -13.56 6.86
CA LEU A 67 -6.94 -14.54 7.85
C LEU A 67 -7.13 -14.07 9.30
N ASN A 68 -7.71 -12.88 9.51
CA ASN A 68 -7.88 -12.28 10.84
C ASN A 68 -6.57 -12.21 11.66
N LEU A 69 -5.46 -11.97 10.98
CA LEU A 69 -4.16 -11.80 11.61
C LEU A 69 -4.07 -10.43 12.30
N THR A 70 -3.11 -10.31 13.21
CA THR A 70 -2.80 -9.06 13.88
C THR A 70 -2.36 -8.02 12.87
N LEU A 71 -3.00 -6.84 12.91
CA LEU A 71 -2.58 -5.71 12.11
C LEU A 71 -1.17 -5.28 12.52
N PRO A 72 -0.28 -4.97 11.56
CA PRO A 72 1.06 -4.46 11.87
C PRO A 72 1.00 -3.16 12.68
N ASN A 73 1.95 -3.01 13.61
CA ASN A 73 1.94 -1.94 14.61
C ASN A 73 2.33 -0.58 14.04
N GLU A 74 3.20 -0.53 13.03
CA GLU A 74 3.66 0.70 12.40
C GLU A 74 3.90 0.53 10.91
N MET A 75 3.63 1.60 10.16
CA MET A 75 3.89 1.68 8.72
C MET A 75 4.35 3.07 8.33
N SER A 76 5.28 3.12 7.38
CA SER A 76 5.74 4.39 6.79
C SER A 76 6.01 4.20 5.31
N VAL A 77 4.93 4.11 4.54
CA VAL A 77 4.95 3.99 3.06
C VAL A 77 4.78 5.35 2.40
N ALA A 78 4.09 6.29 3.06
CA ALA A 78 3.78 7.62 2.55
C ALA A 78 5.01 8.45 2.15
N PRO A 79 6.14 8.43 2.89
CA PRO A 79 7.34 9.15 2.46
C PRO A 79 7.88 8.63 1.12
N MET A 80 7.88 7.30 0.93
CA MET A 80 8.32 6.68 -0.32
C MET A 80 7.38 7.04 -1.47
N ALA A 81 6.07 6.99 -1.25
CA ALA A 81 5.08 7.41 -2.23
C ALA A 81 5.27 8.89 -2.62
N SER A 82 5.47 9.76 -1.64
CA SER A 82 5.66 11.18 -1.87
C SER A 82 6.92 11.48 -2.69
N GLU A 83 8.01 10.74 -2.46
CA GLU A 83 9.25 10.93 -3.23
C GLU A 83 9.09 10.38 -4.66
N TYR A 84 8.47 9.21 -4.83
CA TYR A 84 8.22 8.62 -6.16
C TYR A 84 7.30 9.49 -7.03
N PHE A 85 6.28 10.10 -6.42
CA PHE A 85 5.30 10.94 -7.12
C PHE A 85 5.57 12.44 -7.04
N LYS A 86 6.73 12.85 -6.53
CA LYS A 86 7.09 14.26 -6.26
C LYS A 86 6.97 15.18 -7.47
N THR A 87 7.23 14.64 -8.66
CA THR A 87 7.24 15.40 -9.93
C THR A 87 5.99 15.15 -10.77
N ALA A 88 4.94 14.55 -10.20
CA ALA A 88 3.89 13.90 -10.98
C ALA A 88 2.55 14.67 -10.98
N SER A 89 1.66 14.30 -11.91
CA SER A 89 0.34 14.90 -12.14
C SER A 89 -0.60 14.84 -10.92
N HIS A 90 -1.70 15.61 -10.95
CA HIS A 90 -2.68 15.74 -9.86
C HIS A 90 -3.20 14.39 -9.33
N SER A 91 -3.46 13.41 -10.20
CA SER A 91 -3.92 12.08 -9.80
C SER A 91 -2.90 11.29 -8.94
N ASN A 92 -1.60 11.57 -9.09
CA ASN A 92 -0.59 10.92 -8.27
C ASN A 92 -0.58 11.45 -6.84
N LEU A 93 -1.03 12.70 -6.63
CA LEU A 93 -1.25 13.24 -5.29
C LEU A 93 -2.39 12.51 -4.57
N GLU A 94 -3.41 12.05 -5.30
CA GLU A 94 -4.47 11.21 -4.74
C GLU A 94 -3.92 9.86 -4.23
N ILE A 95 -2.98 9.26 -4.97
CA ILE A 95 -2.31 8.01 -4.54
C ILE A 95 -1.52 8.24 -3.25
N VAL A 96 -0.71 9.31 -3.20
CA VAL A 96 0.06 9.68 -2.00
C VAL A 96 -0.88 9.94 -0.82
N ALA A 97 -2.01 10.62 -1.04
CA ALA A 97 -2.99 10.90 0.01
C ALA A 97 -3.66 9.62 0.54
N LEU A 98 -3.99 8.66 -0.34
CA LEU A 98 -4.53 7.36 0.08
C LEU A 98 -3.53 6.57 0.90
N ILE A 99 -2.27 6.49 0.46
CA ILE A 99 -1.20 5.81 1.20
C ILE A 99 -0.98 6.48 2.56
N THR A 100 -0.99 7.82 2.60
CA THR A 100 -0.88 8.57 3.85
C THR A 100 -2.03 8.25 4.81
N ARG A 101 -3.26 8.14 4.31
CA ARG A 101 -4.42 7.73 5.12
C ARG A 101 -4.27 6.32 5.67
N ILE A 102 -3.74 5.39 4.87
CA ILE A 102 -3.45 4.02 5.32
C ILE A 102 -2.40 4.06 6.43
N ASP A 103 -1.27 4.73 6.23
CA ASP A 103 -0.22 4.86 7.25
C ASP A 103 -0.77 5.48 8.55
N LEU A 104 -1.55 6.55 8.46
CA LEU A 104 -2.18 7.18 9.62
C LEU A 104 -3.14 6.23 10.34
N LEU A 105 -3.98 5.50 9.59
CA LEU A 105 -4.88 4.51 10.16
C LEU A 105 -4.11 3.40 10.88
N MET A 106 -2.98 2.97 10.33
CA MET A 106 -2.12 1.94 10.92
C MET A 106 -1.40 2.46 12.17
N ASN A 107 -0.87 3.69 12.11
CA ASN A 107 -0.15 4.37 13.19
C ASN A 107 -1.06 5.02 14.24
N GLU A 108 -2.39 5.00 14.07
CA GLU A 108 -3.33 5.37 15.13
C GLU A 108 -3.04 4.49 16.35
N LYS A 109 -2.29 5.07 17.31
CA LYS A 109 -2.15 4.50 18.64
C LYS A 109 -3.53 4.45 19.24
N ASN A 110 -3.94 3.29 19.76
CA ASN A 110 -5.04 3.22 20.69
C ASN A 110 -4.70 4.18 21.83
N ARG A 111 -5.22 5.42 21.76
CA ARG A 111 -5.14 6.34 22.88
C ARG A 111 -6.00 5.70 23.97
N CYS A 112 -5.32 5.10 24.94
CA CYS A 112 -5.89 4.76 26.23
C CYS A 112 -6.44 6.04 26.88
#